data_AF-A0A9D4CTR3-F1
#
_entry.id   AF-A0A9D4CTR3-F1
#
_cell.length_a   1.000
_cell.length_b   1.000
_cell.length_c   1.000
_cell.angle_alpha   90.00
_cell.angle_beta   90.00
_cell.angle_gamma   90.00
#
_symmetry.space_group_name_H-M   'P 1'
#
loop_
_entity.id
_entity.type
_entity.pdbx_description
1 polymer ?
#
loop_
_entity_poly.entity_id
_entity_poly.type
_entity_poly.pdbx_seq_one_letter_code
_entity_poly.pdbx_strand_id
1 'polypeptide(L)'
;MEFHCKHGINNVTADWGGLPVVVFFGDDVQLPPVLDSPVYHFNGKIPAAMHGALVWQQFSEVVHLDTIVRQNEEQKHFKDILMSLRDYKLTKENATWLQQFQWNDIKRRYTNNVMKNIEQNALFVFPTRASEYKHNMNQLKTINSEFPVAKLPCIEHGPHALSATEDKVDGLMRVLFLKGLIT
;
A
#
# COMPACT_ATOMS: atom_id res chain seq x y z
N MET A 1 -26.11 -10.77 -8.87
CA MET A 1 -26.65 -9.41 -9.01
C MET A 1 -25.45 -8.54 -9.32
N GLU A 2 -25.24 -8.22 -10.60
CA GLU A 2 -24.07 -7.44 -11.04
C GLU A 2 -24.28 -5.98 -10.60
N PHE A 3 -23.36 -5.47 -9.78
CA PHE A 3 -23.36 -4.06 -9.41
C PHE A 3 -22.87 -3.25 -10.61
N HIS A 4 -23.80 -2.76 -11.42
CA HIS A 4 -23.46 -1.77 -12.44
C HIS A 4 -23.07 -0.46 -11.76
N CYS A 5 -22.02 0.19 -12.28
CA CYS A 5 -21.69 1.56 -11.89
C CYS A 5 -22.94 2.45 -12.08
N LYS A 6 -23.30 3.25 -11.05
CA LYS A 6 -24.49 4.13 -11.06
C LYS A 6 -24.57 5.06 -12.28
N HIS A 7 -23.44 5.33 -12.92
CA HIS A 7 -23.33 6.23 -14.06
C HIS A 7 -23.58 5.58 -15.44
N GLY A 8 -23.61 4.24 -15.53
CA GLY A 8 -23.77 3.51 -16.80
C GLY A 8 -25.16 2.93 -17.06
N ILE A 9 -26.12 3.16 -16.17
CA ILE A 9 -27.41 2.43 -16.15
C ILE A 9 -28.26 2.67 -17.41
N ASN A 10 -28.08 3.80 -18.11
CA ASN A 10 -28.92 4.20 -19.24
C ASN A 10 -28.24 4.16 -20.62
N ASN A 11 -26.96 3.76 -20.72
CA ASN A 11 -26.19 3.77 -21.97
C ASN A 11 -25.38 2.47 -22.15
N VAL A 12 -26.06 1.34 -22.07
CA VAL A 12 -25.47 -0.01 -22.15
C VAL A 12 -24.77 -0.34 -23.48
N THR A 13 -25.01 0.44 -24.54
CA THR A 13 -24.34 0.26 -25.85
C THR A 13 -23.13 1.17 -26.05
N ALA A 14 -22.93 2.15 -25.18
CA ALA A 14 -21.79 3.06 -25.26
C ALA A 14 -20.64 2.52 -24.41
N ASP A 15 -19.41 2.59 -24.93
CA ASP A 15 -18.22 2.29 -24.13
C ASP A 15 -18.24 3.11 -22.84
N TRP A 16 -17.85 2.47 -21.73
CA TRP A 16 -17.84 3.08 -20.39
C TRP A 16 -19.17 3.70 -19.94
N GLY A 17 -20.31 3.28 -20.50
CA GLY A 17 -21.61 3.87 -20.19
C GLY A 17 -21.78 5.30 -20.72
N GLY A 18 -20.98 5.70 -21.72
CA GLY A 18 -21.01 7.04 -22.32
C GLY A 18 -20.21 8.09 -21.56
N LEU A 19 -19.26 7.67 -20.70
CA LEU A 19 -18.32 8.60 -20.08
C LEU A 19 -17.43 9.24 -21.16
N PRO A 20 -17.35 10.58 -21.24
CA PRO A 20 -16.67 11.25 -22.34
C PRO A 20 -15.15 11.09 -22.29
N VAL A 21 -14.58 10.90 -21.10
CA VAL A 21 -13.14 10.69 -20.88
C VAL A 21 -12.97 9.72 -19.71
N VAL A 22 -12.17 8.68 -19.93
CA VAL A 22 -11.71 7.76 -18.88
C VAL A 22 -10.18 7.82 -18.86
N VAL A 23 -9.61 8.08 -17.69
CA VAL A 23 -8.15 8.15 -17.51
C VAL A 23 -7.75 7.12 -16.47
N PHE A 24 -6.91 6.17 -16.89
CA PHE A 24 -6.24 5.25 -15.97
C PHE A 24 -4.88 5.81 -15.63
N PHE A 25 -4.58 5.91 -14.33
CA PHE A 25 -3.33 6.43 -13.82
C PHE A 25 -2.80 5.50 -12.75
N GLY A 26 -1.53 5.12 -12.89
CA GLY A 26 -0.90 4.16 -12.01
C GLY A 26 0.52 3.84 -12.46
N ASP A 27 1.08 2.82 -11.83
CA ASP A 27 2.42 2.34 -12.11
C ASP A 27 2.40 0.81 -12.11
N ASP A 28 2.56 0.20 -13.28
CA ASP A 28 2.43 -1.24 -13.51
C ASP A 28 3.49 -2.07 -12.78
N VAL A 29 4.52 -1.43 -12.23
CA VAL A 29 5.62 -2.10 -11.50
C VAL A 29 5.41 -2.05 -9.97
N GLN A 30 4.24 -1.55 -9.52
CA GLN A 30 3.84 -1.56 -8.11
C GLN A 30 3.10 -2.84 -7.74
N LEU A 31 2.50 -2.86 -6.53
CA LEU A 31 1.79 -4.02 -6.01
C LEU A 31 0.62 -4.39 -6.93
N PRO A 32 0.47 -5.68 -7.31
CA PRO A 32 -0.68 -6.12 -8.08
C PRO A 32 -1.95 -6.07 -7.23
N PRO A 33 -3.13 -6.16 -7.87
CA PRO A 33 -4.39 -6.39 -7.17
C PRO A 33 -4.31 -7.56 -6.19
N VAL A 34 -4.94 -7.42 -5.02
CA VAL A 34 -4.91 -8.47 -3.98
C VAL A 34 -5.69 -9.70 -4.46
N LEU A 35 -5.01 -10.84 -4.53
CA LEU A 35 -5.57 -12.13 -4.99
C LEU A 35 -6.15 -12.10 -6.41
N ASP A 36 -5.77 -11.11 -7.23
CA ASP A 36 -6.23 -10.97 -8.61
C ASP A 36 -5.06 -10.65 -9.55
N SER A 37 -5.29 -10.76 -10.86
CA SER A 37 -4.30 -10.46 -11.88
C SER A 37 -4.34 -8.97 -12.25
N PRO A 38 -3.20 -8.35 -12.58
CA PRO A 38 -3.19 -7.03 -13.19
C PRO A 38 -4.04 -7.00 -14.47
N VAL A 39 -4.65 -5.85 -14.76
CA VAL A 39 -5.60 -5.71 -15.88
C VAL A 39 -4.97 -5.97 -17.26
N TYR A 40 -3.66 -5.75 -17.39
CA TYR A 40 -2.90 -6.04 -18.60
C TYR A 40 -2.50 -7.52 -18.74
N HIS A 41 -2.89 -8.38 -17.81
CA HIS A 41 -2.64 -9.82 -17.88
C HIS A 41 -3.89 -10.59 -18.34
N PHE A 42 -3.87 -11.04 -19.59
CA PHE A 42 -5.04 -11.63 -20.28
C PHE A 42 -5.43 -13.06 -19.84
N ASN A 43 -4.77 -13.62 -18.83
CA ASN A 43 -5.04 -14.98 -18.32
C ASN A 43 -5.89 -14.96 -17.04
N GLY A 44 -6.74 -13.94 -16.88
CA GLY A 44 -7.64 -13.82 -15.73
C GLY A 44 -8.56 -15.04 -15.59
N LYS A 45 -8.68 -15.58 -14.37
CA LYS A 45 -9.47 -16.80 -14.10
C LYS A 45 -10.95 -16.53 -13.83
N ILE A 46 -11.33 -15.26 -13.68
CA ILE A 46 -12.70 -14.83 -13.40
C ILE A 46 -13.24 -13.95 -14.53
N PRO A 47 -14.54 -14.03 -14.88
CA PRO A 47 -15.12 -13.24 -15.96
C PRO A 47 -14.89 -11.73 -15.81
N ALA A 48 -14.94 -11.20 -14.59
CA ALA A 48 -14.69 -9.79 -14.31
C ALA A 48 -13.27 -9.35 -14.72
N ALA A 49 -12.25 -10.18 -14.46
CA ALA A 49 -10.88 -9.90 -14.86
C ALA A 49 -10.70 -9.96 -16.38
N MET A 50 -11.38 -10.90 -17.06
CA MET A 50 -11.39 -10.96 -18.53
C MET A 50 -12.04 -9.72 -19.15
N HIS A 51 -13.17 -9.26 -18.61
CA HIS A 51 -13.81 -8.02 -19.05
C HIS A 51 -12.90 -6.81 -18.83
N GLY A 52 -12.26 -6.70 -17.66
CA GLY A 52 -11.27 -5.65 -17.39
C GLY A 52 -10.15 -5.64 -18.43
N ALA A 53 -9.62 -6.81 -18.80
CA ALA A 53 -8.56 -6.91 -19.79
C ALA A 53 -9.02 -6.51 -21.21
N LEU A 54 -10.25 -6.87 -21.62
CA LEU A 54 -10.82 -6.43 -22.90
C LEU A 54 -11.03 -4.91 -22.95
N VAL A 55 -11.53 -4.34 -21.86
CA VAL A 55 -11.71 -2.90 -21.71
C VAL A 55 -10.37 -2.17 -21.72
N TRP A 56 -9.33 -2.74 -21.09
CA TRP A 56 -7.98 -2.20 -21.14
C TRP A 56 -7.42 -2.12 -22.57
N GLN A 57 -7.78 -3.05 -23.46
CA GLN A 57 -7.37 -3.00 -24.87
C GLN A 57 -8.04 -1.89 -25.68
N GLN A 58 -9.12 -1.27 -25.18
CA GLN A 58 -9.79 -0.17 -25.86
C GLN A 58 -9.02 1.15 -25.77
N PHE A 59 -8.07 1.29 -24.84
CA PHE A 59 -7.25 2.49 -24.74
C PHE A 59 -6.25 2.57 -25.90
N SER A 60 -6.38 3.61 -26.73
CA SER A 60 -5.47 3.87 -27.85
C SER A 60 -4.31 4.79 -27.52
N GLU A 61 -4.40 5.53 -26.41
CA GLU A 61 -3.44 6.55 -26.01
C GLU A 61 -2.75 6.19 -24.69
N VAL A 62 -1.43 6.35 -24.64
CA VAL A 62 -0.62 6.11 -23.45
C VAL A 62 0.29 7.31 -23.21
N VAL A 63 0.28 7.84 -21.99
CA VAL A 63 1.19 8.89 -21.54
C VAL A 63 2.15 8.31 -20.50
N HIS A 64 3.44 8.32 -20.81
CA HIS A 64 4.48 7.86 -19.89
C HIS A 64 5.15 9.07 -19.22
N LEU A 65 5.14 9.10 -17.88
CA LEU A 65 5.86 10.10 -17.10
C LEU A 65 7.25 9.55 -16.73
N ASP A 66 8.30 10.16 -17.27
CA ASP A 66 9.69 9.72 -17.10
C ASP A 66 10.45 10.48 -16.00
N THR A 67 9.90 11.60 -15.54
CA THR A 67 10.57 12.51 -14.62
C THR A 67 10.25 12.15 -13.18
N ILE A 68 11.25 11.63 -12.46
CA ILE A 68 11.17 11.35 -11.03
C ILE A 68 11.34 12.66 -10.24
N VAL A 69 10.28 13.06 -9.53
CA VAL A 69 10.25 14.26 -8.67
C VAL A 69 10.47 13.96 -7.18
N ARG A 70 10.43 12.68 -6.76
CA ARG A 70 10.50 12.28 -5.35
C ARG A 70 11.92 12.32 -4.80
N GLN A 71 12.90 11.82 -5.57
CA GLN A 71 14.32 11.87 -5.22
C GLN A 71 14.96 13.08 -5.90
N ASN A 72 15.70 13.88 -5.12
CA ASN A 72 16.46 15.03 -5.63
C ASN A 72 17.84 14.61 -6.18
N GLU A 73 18.62 15.58 -6.68
CA GLU A 73 19.96 15.32 -7.26
C GLU A 73 20.96 14.73 -6.26
N GLU A 74 20.84 15.04 -4.97
CA GLU A 74 21.68 14.44 -3.91
C GLU A 74 21.43 12.94 -3.76
N GLN A 75 20.25 12.48 -4.18
CA GLN A 75 19.82 11.09 -4.14
C GLN A 75 19.91 10.39 -5.50
N LYS A 76 20.68 10.95 -6.46
CA LYS A 76 20.82 10.41 -7.82
C LYS A 76 21.19 8.93 -7.85
N HIS A 77 22.18 8.51 -7.05
CA HIS A 77 22.57 7.10 -7.00
C HIS A 77 21.42 6.19 -6.52
N PHE A 78 20.65 6.64 -5.53
CA PHE A 78 19.48 5.90 -5.06
C PHE A 78 18.39 5.83 -6.13
N LYS A 79 18.14 6.94 -6.84
CA LYS A 79 17.23 7.00 -7.99
C LYS A 79 17.62 5.99 -9.07
N ASP A 80 18.91 5.90 -9.42
CA ASP A 80 19.41 4.96 -10.43
C ASP A 80 19.21 3.49 -9.99
N ILE A 81 19.38 3.21 -8.70
CA ILE A 81 19.10 1.87 -8.13
C ILE A 81 17.60 1.55 -8.19
N LEU A 82 16.72 2.49 -7.86
CA LEU A 82 15.26 2.29 -7.96
C LEU A 82 14.83 2.02 -9.40
N MET A 83 15.40 2.72 -10.37
CA MET A 83 15.16 2.46 -11.80
C MET A 83 15.69 1.10 -12.24
N SER A 84 16.86 0.70 -11.75
CA SER A 84 17.42 -0.63 -12.01
C SER A 84 16.57 -1.75 -11.41
N LEU A 85 15.97 -1.53 -10.23
CA LEU A 85 15.01 -2.45 -9.61
C LEU A 85 13.75 -2.58 -10.46
N ARG A 86 13.18 -1.45 -10.91
CA ARG A 86 12.00 -1.40 -11.78
C ARG A 86 12.20 -2.21 -13.07
N ASP A 87 13.38 -2.11 -13.66
CA ASP A 87 13.75 -2.76 -14.92
C ASP A 87 14.27 -4.21 -14.76
N TYR A 88 14.34 -4.74 -13.54
CA TYR A 88 14.96 -6.05 -13.24
C TYR A 88 16.44 -6.15 -13.66
N LYS A 89 17.17 -5.03 -13.64
CA LYS A 89 18.61 -4.91 -14.02
C LYS A 89 19.53 -4.70 -12.81
N LEU A 90 19.09 -5.08 -11.61
CA LEU A 90 19.86 -4.88 -10.40
C LEU A 90 21.18 -5.68 -10.43
N THR A 91 22.31 -5.02 -10.19
CA THR A 91 23.61 -5.69 -10.06
C THR A 91 23.89 -6.11 -8.62
N LYS A 92 24.93 -6.93 -8.42
CA LYS A 92 25.37 -7.34 -7.09
C LYS A 92 25.85 -6.15 -6.26
N GLU A 93 26.52 -5.19 -6.89
CA GLU A 93 27.00 -3.96 -6.26
C GLU A 93 25.83 -3.11 -5.74
N ASN A 94 24.79 -2.95 -6.55
CA ASN A 94 23.57 -2.26 -6.13
C ASN A 94 22.89 -2.96 -4.94
N ALA A 95 22.81 -4.29 -4.98
CA ALA A 95 22.28 -5.08 -3.87
C ALA A 95 23.13 -4.92 -2.60
N THR A 96 24.46 -4.95 -2.72
CA THR A 96 25.37 -4.71 -1.59
C THR A 96 25.21 -3.30 -1.03
N TRP A 97 25.04 -2.28 -1.87
CA TRP A 97 24.76 -0.91 -1.43
C TRP A 97 23.46 -0.84 -0.61
N LEU A 98 22.37 -1.45 -1.11
CA LEU A 98 21.09 -1.52 -0.39
C LEU A 98 21.21 -2.24 0.96
N GLN A 99 21.99 -3.32 1.02
CA GLN A 99 22.19 -4.10 2.25
C GLN A 99 22.85 -3.28 3.36
N GLN A 100 23.61 -2.23 3.06
CA GLN A 100 24.18 -1.37 4.09
C GLN A 100 23.08 -0.73 4.96
N PHE A 101 21.89 -0.49 4.42
CA PHE A 101 20.75 0.08 5.15
C PHE A 101 19.99 -0.95 5.98
N GLN A 102 20.47 -2.18 6.09
CA GLN A 102 19.91 -3.15 7.04
C GLN A 102 20.03 -2.64 8.47
N TRP A 103 18.99 -2.87 9.26
CA TRP A 103 18.86 -2.35 10.62
C TRP A 103 20.07 -2.65 11.50
N ASN A 104 20.62 -3.87 11.42
CA ASN A 104 21.80 -4.28 12.18
C ASN A 104 23.06 -3.50 11.76
N ASP A 105 23.21 -3.21 10.47
CA ASP A 105 24.33 -2.43 9.95
C ASP A 105 24.21 -0.95 10.26
N ILE A 106 23.00 -0.40 10.26
CA ILE A 106 22.74 0.97 10.71
C ILE A 106 23.09 1.07 12.21
N LYS A 107 22.60 0.15 13.05
CA LYS A 107 22.90 0.12 14.49
C LYS A 107 24.39 0.07 14.80
N ARG A 108 25.17 -0.67 14.01
CA ARG A 108 26.62 -0.77 14.18
C ARG A 108 27.35 0.51 13.74
N ARG A 109 26.86 1.20 12.72
CA ARG A 109 27.54 2.35 12.09
C ARG A 109 27.19 3.70 12.72
N TYR A 110 25.98 3.86 13.24
CA TYR A 110 25.49 5.13 13.76
C TYR A 110 25.40 5.14 15.27
N THR A 111 25.46 6.33 15.86
CA THR A 111 25.39 6.52 17.30
C THR A 111 24.00 6.18 17.84
N ASN A 112 23.94 5.86 19.15
CA ASN A 112 22.67 5.59 19.84
C ASN A 112 21.66 6.74 19.71
N ASN A 113 22.11 7.99 19.55
CA ASN A 113 21.22 9.14 19.39
C ASN A 113 20.50 9.14 18.03
N VAL A 114 21.21 8.79 16.95
CA VAL A 114 20.61 8.65 15.61
C VAL A 114 19.61 7.51 15.62
N MET A 115 19.96 6.37 16.22
CA MET A 115 19.05 5.23 16.33
C MET A 115 17.78 5.59 17.10
N LYS A 116 17.92 6.28 18.24
CA LYS A 116 16.79 6.75 19.03
C LYS A 116 15.90 7.71 18.23
N ASN A 117 16.49 8.60 17.44
CA ASN A 117 15.73 9.50 16.58
C ASN A 117 14.91 8.74 15.53
N ILE A 118 15.50 7.74 14.87
CA ILE A 118 14.79 6.89 13.90
C ILE A 118 13.67 6.11 14.60
N GLU A 119 13.95 5.48 15.74
CA GLU A 119 12.95 4.71 16.50
C GLU A 119 11.76 5.56 16.99
N GLN A 120 11.98 6.86 17.22
CA GLN A 120 10.96 7.78 17.71
C GLN A 120 10.18 8.49 16.60
N ASN A 121 10.78 8.75 15.43
CA ASN A 121 10.20 9.65 14.43
C ASN A 121 9.96 8.99 13.06
N ALA A 122 10.51 7.80 12.79
CA ALA A 122 10.34 7.15 11.50
C ALA A 122 8.98 6.44 11.39
N LEU A 123 8.46 6.39 10.16
CA LEU A 123 7.38 5.48 9.80
C LEU A 123 7.96 4.09 9.51
N PHE A 124 7.46 3.08 10.22
CA PHE A 124 7.83 1.69 9.99
C PHE A 124 6.81 1.04 9.04
N VAL A 125 7.31 0.42 7.97
CA VAL A 125 6.51 -0.30 6.97
C VAL A 125 6.76 -1.79 7.12
N PHE A 126 5.69 -2.59 7.13
CA PHE A 126 5.75 -4.02 7.33
C PHE A 126 5.07 -4.79 6.20
N PRO A 127 5.54 -6.01 5.88
CA PRO A 127 4.91 -6.84 4.86
C PRO A 127 3.55 -7.41 5.29
N THR A 128 3.26 -7.46 6.60
CA THR A 128 2.03 -8.05 7.13
C THR A 128 1.43 -7.19 8.25
N ARG A 129 0.09 -7.17 8.31
CA ARG A 129 -0.68 -6.53 9.40
C ARG A 129 -0.30 -7.08 10.77
N ALA A 130 -0.08 -8.38 10.90
CA ALA A 130 0.33 -8.99 12.17
C ALA A 130 1.65 -8.40 12.72
N SER A 131 2.61 -8.12 11.83
CA SER A 131 3.90 -7.52 12.22
C SER A 131 3.75 -6.04 12.57
N GLU A 132 2.97 -5.31 11.77
CA GLU A 132 2.62 -3.91 12.03
C GLU A 132 1.90 -3.75 13.37
N TYR A 133 0.82 -4.50 13.60
CA TYR A 133 0.07 -4.50 14.85
C TYR A 133 0.96 -4.81 16.06
N LYS A 134 1.83 -5.83 15.95
CA LYS A 134 2.77 -6.19 17.03
C LYS A 134 3.72 -5.04 17.34
N HIS A 135 4.29 -4.40 16.31
CA HIS A 135 5.17 -3.24 16.48
C HIS A 135 4.44 -2.06 17.12
N ASN A 136 3.28 -1.68 16.57
CA ASN A 136 2.49 -0.55 17.03
C ASN A 136 1.98 -0.76 18.46
N MET A 137 1.56 -1.97 18.82
CA MET A 137 1.16 -2.32 20.18
C MET A 137 2.32 -2.21 21.18
N ASN A 138 3.52 -2.66 20.80
CA ASN A 138 4.70 -2.51 21.65
C ASN A 138 5.06 -1.03 21.83
N GLN A 139 5.05 -0.24 20.77
CA GLN A 139 5.32 1.20 20.84
C GLN A 139 4.28 1.93 21.70
N LEU A 140 3.01 1.57 21.57
CA LEU A 140 1.94 2.15 22.39
C LEU A 140 2.16 1.87 23.89
N LYS A 141 2.58 0.64 24.24
CA LYS A 141 2.91 0.27 25.63
C LYS A 141 4.14 1.02 26.14
N THR A 142 5.18 1.16 25.32
CA THR A 142 6.40 1.86 25.70
C THR A 142 6.15 3.34 25.91
N ILE A 143 5.40 4.00 25.02
CA ILE A 143 5.13 5.44 25.09
C ILE A 143 4.14 5.79 26.22
N ASN A 144 3.22 4.88 26.54
CA ASN A 144 2.22 5.08 27.60
C ASN A 144 2.51 4.24 28.85
N SER A 145 3.79 3.97 29.15
CA SER A 145 4.14 3.21 30.37
C SER A 145 3.63 3.86 31.65
N GLU A 146 3.45 5.19 31.62
CA GLU A 146 3.01 6.02 32.76
C GLU A 146 1.60 6.58 32.60
N PHE A 147 0.92 6.34 31.46
CA PHE A 147 -0.36 6.96 31.14
C PHE A 147 -1.42 5.93 30.74
N PRO A 148 -2.70 6.14 31.09
CA PRO A 148 -3.76 5.23 30.67
C PRO A 148 -3.95 5.28 29.15
N VAL A 149 -4.21 4.11 28.57
CA VAL A 149 -4.60 3.95 27.17
C VAL A 149 -6.10 3.71 27.11
N ALA A 150 -6.82 4.54 26.35
CA ALA A 150 -8.24 4.34 26.14
C ALA A 150 -8.46 3.15 25.20
N LYS A 151 -9.22 2.16 25.67
CA LYS A 151 -9.63 1.01 24.87
C LYS A 151 -11.04 1.26 24.34
N LEU A 152 -11.18 1.36 23.02
CA LEU A 152 -12.43 1.61 22.34
C LEU A 152 -12.87 0.34 21.60
N PRO A 153 -13.77 -0.46 22.19
CA PRO A 153 -14.33 -1.61 21.48
C PRO A 153 -15.25 -1.14 20.34
N CYS A 154 -15.19 -1.83 19.21
CA CYS A 154 -16.16 -1.70 18.15
C CYS A 154 -17.54 -2.18 18.64
N ILE A 155 -18.60 -1.47 18.25
CA ILE A 155 -19.98 -1.93 18.45
C ILE A 155 -20.40 -2.59 17.14
N GLU A 156 -20.70 -3.89 17.22
CA GLU A 156 -21.03 -4.72 16.06
C GLU A 156 -22.55 -4.95 16.01
N HIS A 157 -23.18 -4.59 14.89
CA HIS A 157 -24.62 -4.78 14.66
C HIS A 157 -24.88 -5.63 13.41
N GLY A 158 -25.83 -6.57 13.50
CA GLY A 158 -26.33 -7.34 12.38
C GLY A 158 -25.89 -8.82 12.37
N PRO A 159 -26.54 -9.64 11.52
CA PRO A 159 -26.18 -11.04 11.36
C PRO A 159 -24.75 -11.17 10.83
N HIS A 160 -23.98 -12.10 11.40
CA HIS A 160 -22.57 -12.38 11.09
C HIS A 160 -21.52 -11.32 11.48
N ALA A 161 -21.91 -10.19 12.08
CA ALA A 161 -20.97 -9.15 12.51
C ALA A 161 -19.89 -9.68 13.46
N LEU A 162 -20.29 -10.50 14.44
CA LEU A 162 -19.38 -11.16 15.39
C LEU A 162 -18.36 -12.09 14.73
N SER A 163 -18.68 -12.65 13.57
CA SER A 163 -17.80 -13.57 12.82
C SER A 163 -16.99 -12.90 11.71
N ALA A 164 -17.25 -11.61 11.43
CA ALA A 164 -16.56 -10.91 10.37
C ALA A 164 -15.09 -10.68 10.72
N THR A 165 -14.20 -10.96 9.78
CA THR A 165 -12.78 -10.60 9.88
C THR A 165 -12.60 -9.14 9.50
N GLU A 166 -11.57 -8.48 10.01
CA GLU A 166 -11.27 -7.07 9.68
C GLU A 166 -11.18 -6.85 8.16
N ASP A 167 -10.63 -7.82 7.42
CA ASP A 167 -10.58 -7.81 5.96
C ASP A 167 -11.97 -7.78 5.29
N LYS A 168 -12.99 -8.39 5.89
CA LYS A 168 -14.37 -8.40 5.39
C LYS A 168 -15.15 -7.13 5.73
N VAL A 169 -14.59 -6.27 6.58
CA VAL A 169 -15.19 -5.01 7.02
C VAL A 169 -14.27 -3.82 6.74
N ASP A 170 -13.55 -3.87 5.61
CA ASP A 170 -12.70 -2.77 5.11
C ASP A 170 -11.65 -2.27 6.12
N GLY A 171 -11.09 -3.18 6.92
CA GLY A 171 -10.07 -2.86 7.90
C GLY A 171 -10.61 -2.27 9.21
N LEU A 172 -11.91 -2.36 9.46
CA LEU A 172 -12.49 -1.98 10.75
C LEU A 172 -11.93 -2.91 11.85
N MET A 173 -11.18 -2.32 12.77
CA MET A 173 -10.60 -3.06 13.89
C MET A 173 -11.64 -3.29 14.99
N ARG A 174 -11.59 -4.47 15.62
CA ARG A 174 -12.49 -4.80 16.75
C ARG A 174 -12.24 -3.95 17.99
N VAL A 175 -11.00 -3.51 18.18
CA VAL A 175 -10.60 -2.67 19.30
C VAL A 175 -9.61 -1.64 18.78
N LEU A 176 -9.93 -0.37 18.98
CA LEU A 176 -9.02 0.75 18.77
C LEU A 176 -8.42 1.17 20.12
N PHE A 177 -7.14 1.53 20.11
CA PHE A 177 -6.49 2.09 21.29
C PHE A 177 -6.09 3.53 21.03
N LEU A 178 -6.55 4.46 21.87
CA LEU A 178 -6.18 5.87 21.79
C LEU A 178 -5.28 6.24 22.96
N LYS A 179 -4.29 7.07 22.66
CA LYS A 179 -3.44 7.71 23.66
C LYS A 179 -4.26 8.75 24.43
N GLY A 180 -4.19 8.72 25.77
CA GLY A 180 -4.67 9.83 26.59
C GLY A 180 -3.83 11.08 26.32
N LEU A 181 -4.45 12.12 25.76
CA LEU A 181 -3.81 13.43 25.65
C LEU A 181 -3.99 14.15 26.99
N ILE A 182 -2.88 14.59 27.59
CA ILE A 182 -2.91 15.62 28.63
C ILE A 182 -3.17 16.93 27.90
N THR A 183 -4.34 17.54 28.15
CA THR A 183 -4.60 18.95 27.85
C THR A 183 -3.92 19.84 28.85
#